data_AF-A0A9Q4BSA2-F1
#
_entry.id   AF-A0A9Q4BSA2-F1
#
_cell.length_a   1.000
_cell.length_b   1.000
_cell.length_c   1.000
_cell.angle_alpha   90.00
_cell.angle_beta   90.00
_cell.angle_gamma   90.00
#
_symmetry.space_group_name_H-M   'P 1'
#
loop_
_entity.id
_entity.type
_entity.pdbx_description
1 polymer ?
#
loop_
_entity_poly.entity_id
_entity_poly.type
_entity_poly.pdbx_seq_one_letter_code
_entity_poly.pdbx_strand_id
1 'polypeptide(L)'
;MNVIQIIKYTSSVIWALPPFRQYKGNFFYYFLFVALSDPIVVLLRSHLRLVPSNIYFVITFFAALVSIISINKKIKWQLVIPVLIAVLTLGLSIPNWDIAYIVCIILVLILYYSIRHTIVYSGKNRYVSLFHFLFLIYNASLLFKLVNAMMDPIKGATYYFSTTIFEIMLGILFCIFREEDKRFALKLSK
;
A
#
# COMPACT_ATOMS: atom_id res chain seq x y z
N MET A 1 -6.21 23.44 14.66
CA MET A 1 -5.97 22.18 13.91
C MET A 1 -5.50 21.14 14.91
N ASN A 2 -6.15 19.97 15.00
CA ASN A 2 -5.76 18.93 15.95
C ASN A 2 -4.51 18.16 15.43
N VAL A 3 -3.68 17.61 16.32
CA VAL A 3 -2.50 16.78 15.98
C VAL A 3 -2.86 15.67 15.00
N ILE A 4 -4.03 15.04 15.19
CA ILE A 4 -4.56 14.01 14.28
C ILE A 4 -4.74 14.52 12.85
N GLN A 5 -5.19 15.76 12.68
CA GLN A 5 -5.37 16.37 11.36
C GLN A 5 -4.01 16.65 10.70
N ILE A 6 -3.04 17.15 11.48
CA ILE A 6 -1.68 17.37 10.99
C ILE A 6 -1.08 16.06 10.48
N ILE A 7 -1.16 14.98 11.26
CA ILE A 7 -0.64 13.66 10.85
C ILE A 7 -1.31 13.19 9.56
N LYS A 8 -2.63 13.30 9.44
CA LYS A 8 -3.39 12.89 8.24
C LYS A 8 -2.95 13.67 7.00
N TYR A 9 -2.95 15.00 7.06
CA TYR A 9 -2.58 15.82 5.90
C TYR A 9 -1.11 15.63 5.51
N THR A 10 -0.21 15.57 6.49
CA THR A 10 1.21 15.28 6.24
C THR A 10 1.38 13.92 5.58
N SER A 11 0.64 12.90 6.04
CA SER A 11 0.64 11.58 5.42
C SER A 11 0.20 11.64 3.96
N SER A 12 -0.96 12.23 3.66
CA SER A 12 -1.48 12.31 2.29
C SER A 12 -0.55 13.10 1.35
N VAL A 13 0.05 14.20 1.82
CA VAL A 13 1.01 14.99 1.03
C VAL A 13 2.27 14.17 0.74
N ILE A 14 2.83 13.52 1.75
CA ILE A 14 4.06 12.74 1.58
C ILE A 14 3.80 11.54 0.68
N TRP A 15 2.69 10.82 0.85
CA TRP A 15 2.35 9.68 0.00
C TRP A 15 1.99 10.05 -1.44
N ALA A 16 1.67 11.32 -1.72
CA ALA A 16 1.52 11.80 -3.09
C ALA A 16 2.86 11.88 -3.86
N LEU A 17 4.01 11.91 -3.18
CA LEU A 17 5.32 12.14 -3.79
C LEU A 17 6.00 10.86 -4.36
N PRO A 18 5.98 9.68 -3.71
CA PRO A 18 6.61 8.46 -4.23
C PRO A 18 6.25 8.08 -5.67
N PRO A 19 5.01 8.20 -6.16
CA PRO A 19 4.68 7.90 -7.57
C PRO A 19 5.54 8.68 -8.56
N PHE A 20 5.80 9.98 -8.29
CA PHE A 20 6.62 10.81 -9.16
C PHE A 20 8.07 10.34 -9.16
N ARG A 21 8.61 9.97 -7.99
CA ARG A 21 9.98 9.44 -7.89
C ARG A 21 10.13 8.08 -8.57
N GLN A 22 9.12 7.22 -8.44
CA GLN A 22 9.13 5.88 -9.00
C GLN A 22 8.61 5.83 -10.44
N TYR A 23 8.38 6.97 -11.10
CA TYR A 23 7.84 7.04 -12.45
C TYR A 23 8.62 6.17 -13.44
N LYS A 24 7.92 5.36 -14.23
CA LYS A 24 8.47 4.33 -15.15
C LYS A 24 9.22 3.17 -14.47
N GLY A 25 9.25 3.08 -13.14
CA GLY A 25 9.80 1.93 -12.40
C GLY A 25 8.76 0.85 -12.11
N ASN A 26 9.19 -0.31 -11.61
CA ASN A 26 8.30 -1.46 -11.37
C ASN A 26 7.23 -1.17 -10.31
N PHE A 27 7.57 -0.35 -9.31
CA PHE A 27 6.67 0.01 -8.21
C PHE A 27 5.81 1.26 -8.49
N PHE A 28 5.90 1.87 -9.68
CA PHE A 28 5.15 3.09 -10.00
C PHE A 28 3.66 2.95 -9.70
N TYR A 29 3.01 1.93 -10.28
CA TYR A 29 1.57 1.74 -10.15
C TYR A 29 1.16 1.41 -8.71
N TYR A 30 2.00 0.70 -7.96
CA TYR A 30 1.76 0.44 -6.54
C TYR A 30 1.64 1.76 -5.77
N PHE A 31 2.66 2.61 -5.86
CA PHE A 31 2.64 3.90 -5.17
C PHE A 31 1.54 4.80 -5.69
N LEU A 32 1.24 4.77 -6.99
CA LEU A 32 0.16 5.55 -7.57
C LEU A 32 -1.19 5.19 -6.96
N PHE A 33 -1.52 3.90 -6.84
CA PHE A 33 -2.78 3.49 -6.23
C PHE A 33 -2.85 3.88 -4.76
N VAL A 34 -1.75 3.72 -4.01
CA VAL A 34 -1.65 4.16 -2.61
C VAL A 34 -1.79 5.69 -2.48
N ALA A 35 -1.25 6.47 -3.42
CA ALA A 35 -1.32 7.93 -3.40
C ALA A 35 -2.71 8.49 -3.76
N LEU A 36 -3.33 7.90 -4.78
CA LEU A 36 -4.68 8.28 -5.21
C LEU A 36 -5.76 7.86 -4.22
N SER A 37 -5.36 7.03 -3.27
CA SER A 37 -6.22 6.42 -2.31
C SER A 37 -7.03 7.49 -1.54
N ASP A 38 -6.39 8.31 -0.71
CA ASP A 38 -7.08 9.32 0.11
C ASP A 38 -7.93 10.31 -0.71
N PRO A 39 -7.44 10.89 -1.83
CA PRO A 39 -8.24 11.78 -2.68
C PRO A 39 -9.51 11.12 -3.21
N ILE A 40 -9.43 9.85 -3.63
CA ILE A 40 -10.59 9.10 -4.14
C ILE A 40 -11.65 8.96 -3.03
N VAL A 41 -11.25 8.65 -1.79
CA VAL A 41 -12.20 8.59 -0.65
C VAL A 41 -12.93 9.90 -0.46
N VAL A 42 -12.18 11.00 -0.44
CA VAL A 42 -12.73 12.33 -0.18
C VAL A 42 -13.72 12.71 -1.28
N LEU A 43 -13.36 12.52 -2.55
CA LEU A 43 -14.22 12.81 -3.69
C LEU A 43 -15.50 11.96 -3.66
N LEU A 44 -15.38 10.65 -3.50
CA LEU A 44 -16.54 9.73 -3.47
C LEU A 44 -17.47 10.03 -2.29
N ARG A 45 -16.92 10.31 -1.10
CA ARG A 45 -17.72 10.66 0.09
C ARG A 45 -18.45 11.99 -0.11
N SER A 46 -17.80 12.98 -0.70
CA SER A 46 -18.37 14.32 -0.88
C SER A 46 -19.44 14.39 -1.96
N HIS A 47 -19.34 13.60 -3.03
CA HIS A 47 -20.23 13.71 -4.19
C HIS A 47 -21.28 12.61 -4.28
N LEU A 48 -20.93 11.39 -3.88
CA LEU A 48 -21.83 10.25 -4.10
C LEU A 48 -22.60 9.86 -2.84
N ARG A 49 -22.11 10.12 -1.61
CA ARG A 49 -22.71 9.62 -0.35
C ARG A 49 -23.00 8.10 -0.32
N LEU A 50 -22.52 7.36 -1.32
CA LEU A 50 -23.03 6.04 -1.70
C LEU A 50 -22.11 4.88 -1.30
N VAL A 51 -20.94 5.16 -0.72
CA VAL A 51 -19.94 4.10 -0.49
C VAL A 51 -19.51 4.10 0.98
N PRO A 52 -19.69 3.00 1.73
CA PRO A 52 -18.99 2.78 2.98
C PRO A 52 -17.51 3.06 2.77
N SER A 53 -16.90 3.91 3.60
CA SER A 53 -15.48 4.28 3.52
C SER A 53 -14.53 3.08 3.36
N ASN A 54 -15.00 1.90 3.75
CA ASN A 54 -14.25 0.66 3.84
C ASN A 54 -14.08 -0.07 2.49
N ILE A 55 -15.05 0.01 1.57
CA ILE A 55 -14.98 -0.65 0.25
C ILE A 55 -13.79 -0.14 -0.56
N TYR A 56 -13.55 1.15 -0.47
CA TYR A 56 -12.49 1.78 -1.24
C TYR A 56 -11.10 1.25 -0.83
N PHE A 57 -10.91 0.85 0.44
CA PHE A 57 -9.65 0.25 0.88
C PHE A 57 -9.44 -1.08 0.15
N VAL A 58 -10.50 -1.87 -0.03
CA VAL A 58 -10.45 -3.11 -0.82
C VAL A 58 -9.99 -2.82 -2.24
N ILE A 59 -10.60 -1.83 -2.90
CA ILE A 59 -10.28 -1.46 -4.29
C ILE A 59 -8.83 -1.00 -4.41
N THR A 60 -8.39 -0.11 -3.52
CA THR A 60 -7.04 0.44 -3.50
C THR A 60 -6.02 -0.66 -3.31
N PHE A 61 -6.17 -1.47 -2.26
CA PHE A 61 -5.20 -2.52 -1.97
C PHE A 61 -5.28 -3.67 -2.97
N PHE A 62 -6.44 -3.95 -3.56
CA PHE A 62 -6.53 -4.90 -4.66
C PHE A 62 -5.79 -4.41 -5.91
N ALA A 63 -5.96 -3.14 -6.29
CA ALA A 63 -5.20 -2.54 -7.38
C ALA A 63 -3.68 -2.54 -7.09
N ALA A 64 -3.29 -2.25 -5.84
CA ALA A 64 -1.90 -2.35 -5.39
C ALA A 64 -1.37 -3.79 -5.46
N LEU A 65 -2.15 -4.80 -5.06
CA LEU A 65 -1.80 -6.21 -5.20
C LEU A 65 -1.55 -6.58 -6.67
N VAL A 66 -2.48 -6.24 -7.55
CA VAL A 66 -2.35 -6.48 -8.99
C VAL A 66 -1.08 -5.82 -9.53
N SER A 67 -0.79 -4.58 -9.11
CA SER A 67 0.42 -3.88 -9.53
C SER A 67 1.71 -4.65 -9.17
N ILE A 68 1.79 -5.24 -7.98
CA ILE A 68 2.95 -6.05 -7.56
C ILE A 68 3.05 -7.35 -8.35
N ILE A 69 1.93 -8.05 -8.56
CA ILE A 69 1.94 -9.29 -9.35
C ILE A 69 2.38 -8.98 -10.79
N SER A 70 2.00 -7.80 -11.32
CA SER A 70 2.34 -7.38 -12.67
C SER A 70 3.85 -7.16 -12.90
N ILE A 71 4.63 -6.95 -11.83
CA ILE A 71 6.10 -6.79 -11.92
C ILE A 71 6.74 -8.07 -12.48
N ASN A 72 6.25 -9.23 -12.06
CA ASN A 72 6.79 -10.54 -12.47
C ASN A 72 6.03 -11.19 -13.62
N LYS A 73 4.80 -10.74 -13.90
CA LYS A 73 3.89 -11.35 -14.89
C LYS A 73 3.23 -10.27 -15.73
N LYS A 74 3.14 -10.47 -17.05
CA LYS A 74 2.34 -9.60 -17.92
C LYS A 74 0.85 -9.78 -17.61
N ILE A 75 0.31 -8.94 -16.73
CA ILE A 75 -1.13 -8.88 -16.46
C ILE A 75 -1.78 -7.97 -17.50
N LYS A 76 -2.87 -8.43 -18.11
CA LYS A 76 -3.72 -7.60 -18.96
C LYS A 76 -4.64 -6.78 -18.06
N TRP A 77 -4.41 -5.47 -17.96
CA TRP A 77 -5.23 -4.55 -17.15
C TRP A 77 -6.72 -4.57 -17.52
N GLN A 78 -7.05 -4.95 -18.75
CA GLN A 78 -8.42 -5.19 -19.22
C GLN A 78 -9.18 -6.24 -18.41
N LEU A 79 -8.48 -7.18 -17.75
CA LEU A 79 -9.09 -8.20 -16.88
C LEU A 79 -9.20 -7.75 -15.42
N VAL A 80 -8.47 -6.69 -15.04
CA VAL A 80 -8.43 -6.16 -13.68
C VAL A 80 -9.61 -5.22 -13.44
N ILE A 81 -9.94 -4.41 -14.45
CA ILE A 81 -11.03 -3.43 -14.38
C ILE A 81 -12.39 -4.10 -14.08
N PRO A 82 -12.80 -5.19 -14.75
CA PRO A 82 -14.06 -5.88 -14.42
C PRO A 82 -14.08 -6.43 -13.00
N VAL A 83 -12.94 -6.93 -12.50
CA VAL A 83 -12.83 -7.45 -11.12
C VAL A 83 -12.95 -6.32 -10.11
N LEU A 84 -12.31 -5.17 -10.35
CA LEU A 84 -12.45 -3.99 -9.51
C LEU A 84 -13.90 -3.49 -9.45
N ILE A 85 -14.60 -3.49 -10.59
CA ILE A 85 -16.02 -3.13 -10.66
C ILE A 85 -16.87 -4.14 -9.89
N ALA A 86 -16.62 -5.44 -10.07
CA ALA A 86 -17.34 -6.49 -9.33
C ALA A 86 -17.13 -6.39 -7.82
N VAL A 87 -15.91 -6.13 -7.36
CA VAL A 87 -15.61 -5.88 -5.94
C VAL A 87 -16.33 -4.63 -5.42
N LEU A 88 -16.38 -3.56 -6.21
CA LEU A 88 -17.10 -2.33 -5.85
C LEU A 88 -18.61 -2.58 -5.73
N THR A 89 -19.20 -3.37 -6.64
CA THR A 89 -20.64 -3.70 -6.57
C THR A 89 -20.97 -4.65 -5.43
N LEU A 90 -20.14 -5.68 -5.19
CA LEU A 90 -20.37 -6.66 -4.12
C LEU A 90 -20.11 -6.07 -2.74
N GLY A 91 -19.11 -5.19 -2.62
CA GLY A 91 -18.76 -4.55 -1.37
C GLY A 91 -19.91 -3.73 -0.75
N LEU A 92 -20.83 -3.20 -1.57
CA LEU A 92 -21.98 -2.41 -1.10
C LEU A 92 -22.96 -3.23 -0.26
N SER A 93 -22.90 -4.56 -0.36
CA SER A 93 -23.79 -5.49 0.35
C SER A 93 -23.14 -6.16 1.55
N ILE A 94 -21.86 -5.90 1.84
CA ILE A 94 -21.08 -6.61 2.86
C ILE A 94 -21.01 -5.79 4.16
N PRO A 95 -21.21 -6.41 5.35
CA PRO A 95 -20.99 -5.76 6.63
C PRO A 95 -19.55 -5.23 6.81
N ASN A 96 -19.39 -4.12 7.54
CA ASN A 96 -18.09 -3.44 7.70
C ASN A 96 -16.97 -4.31 8.29
N TRP A 97 -17.30 -5.27 9.17
CA TRP A 97 -16.31 -6.15 9.79
C TRP A 97 -15.70 -7.12 8.79
N ASP A 98 -16.52 -7.69 7.91
CA ASP A 98 -16.08 -8.63 6.88
C ASP A 98 -15.14 -7.96 5.86
N ILE A 99 -15.35 -6.67 5.60
CA ILE A 99 -14.48 -5.87 4.73
C ILE A 99 -13.05 -5.77 5.32
N ALA A 100 -12.91 -5.58 6.64
CA ALA A 100 -11.59 -5.48 7.26
C ALA A 100 -10.80 -6.79 7.13
N TYR A 101 -11.46 -7.95 7.26
CA TYR A 101 -10.85 -9.26 7.01
C TYR A 101 -10.40 -9.42 5.55
N ILE A 102 -11.22 -8.98 4.59
CA ILE A 102 -10.87 -9.00 3.17
C ILE A 102 -9.62 -8.14 2.90
N VAL A 103 -9.58 -6.92 3.43
CA VAL A 103 -8.39 -6.05 3.30
C VAL A 103 -7.16 -6.70 3.93
N CYS A 104 -7.31 -7.35 5.09
CA CYS A 104 -6.23 -8.07 5.74
C CYS A 104 -5.67 -9.20 4.86
N ILE A 105 -6.53 -10.00 4.25
CA ILE A 105 -6.14 -11.05 3.30
C ILE A 105 -5.37 -10.45 2.11
N ILE A 106 -5.85 -9.34 1.54
CA ILE A 106 -5.17 -8.65 0.44
C ILE A 106 -3.78 -8.14 0.86
N LEU A 107 -3.65 -7.56 2.07
CA LEU A 107 -2.37 -7.10 2.60
C LEU A 107 -1.38 -8.25 2.85
N VAL A 108 -1.86 -9.41 3.32
CA VAL A 108 -1.05 -10.63 3.44
C VAL A 108 -0.55 -11.08 2.07
N LEU A 109 -1.42 -11.07 1.04
CA LEU A 109 -1.01 -11.40 -0.33
C LEU A 109 0.00 -10.40 -0.88
N ILE A 110 -0.20 -9.09 -0.66
CA ILE A 110 0.75 -8.04 -1.01
C ILE A 110 2.12 -8.33 -0.39
N LEU A 111 2.15 -8.62 0.92
CA LEU A 111 3.38 -8.91 1.64
C LEU A 111 4.05 -10.18 1.08
N TYR A 112 3.29 -11.26 0.87
CA TYR A 112 3.80 -12.50 0.27
C TYR A 112 4.45 -12.26 -1.10
N TYR A 113 3.77 -11.57 -2.02
CA TYR A 113 4.32 -11.28 -3.34
C TYR A 113 5.51 -10.33 -3.28
N SER A 114 5.53 -9.40 -2.33
CA SER A 114 6.65 -8.48 -2.11
C SER A 114 7.89 -9.22 -1.60
N ILE A 115 7.72 -10.17 -0.68
CA ILE A 115 8.80 -11.04 -0.19
C ILE A 115 9.36 -11.86 -1.36
N ARG A 116 8.48 -12.52 -2.11
CA ARG A 116 8.87 -13.32 -3.28
C ARG A 116 9.62 -12.48 -4.31
N HIS A 117 9.13 -11.28 -4.63
CA HIS A 117 9.82 -10.37 -5.55
C HIS A 117 11.21 -10.01 -5.05
N THR A 118 11.32 -9.64 -3.76
CA THR A 118 12.60 -9.28 -3.14
C THR A 118 13.61 -10.42 -3.17
N ILE A 119 13.19 -11.66 -2.91
CA ILE A 119 14.04 -12.85 -2.96
C ILE A 119 14.53 -13.10 -4.39
N VAL A 120 13.62 -13.08 -5.38
CA VAL A 120 13.97 -13.31 -6.78
C VAL A 120 14.90 -12.21 -7.31
N TYR A 121 14.61 -10.95 -6.99
CA TYR A 121 15.45 -9.82 -7.36
C TYR A 121 16.85 -9.93 -6.75
N SER A 122 16.94 -10.21 -5.44
CA SER A 122 18.22 -10.33 -4.75
C SER A 122 19.04 -11.53 -5.25
N GLY A 123 18.39 -12.65 -5.57
CA GLY A 123 19.03 -13.82 -6.15
C GLY A 123 19.62 -13.56 -7.54
N LYS A 124 18.88 -12.84 -8.40
CA LYS A 124 19.35 -12.47 -9.76
C LYS A 124 20.48 -11.44 -9.71
N ASN A 125 20.34 -10.43 -8.86
CA ASN A 125 21.22 -9.27 -8.85
C ASN A 125 22.41 -9.41 -7.89
N ARG A 126 22.42 -10.43 -7.02
CA ARG A 126 23.47 -10.71 -6.01
C ARG A 126 23.67 -9.61 -4.98
N TYR A 127 22.64 -8.80 -4.75
CA TYR A 127 22.61 -7.84 -3.64
C TYR A 127 21.19 -7.68 -3.11
N VAL A 128 21.08 -7.30 -1.84
CA VAL A 128 19.82 -6.89 -1.24
C VAL A 128 19.70 -5.37 -1.37
N SER A 129 18.64 -4.92 -2.03
CA SER A 129 18.34 -3.50 -2.23
C SER A 129 17.63 -2.95 -0.98
N LEU A 130 18.17 -1.85 -0.41
CA LEU A 130 17.55 -1.15 0.72
C LEU A 130 16.09 -0.77 0.41
N PHE A 131 15.80 -0.37 -0.83
CA PHE A 131 14.44 -0.05 -1.26
C PHE A 131 13.47 -1.21 -1.02
N HIS A 132 13.86 -2.42 -1.41
CA HIS A 132 13.02 -3.61 -1.22
C HIS A 132 12.83 -3.94 0.26
N PHE A 133 13.88 -3.77 1.06
CA PHE A 133 13.79 -3.97 2.51
C PHE A 133 12.83 -2.98 3.17
N LEU A 134 12.95 -1.69 2.85
CA LEU A 134 12.02 -0.66 3.32
C LEU A 134 10.59 -0.93 2.84
N PHE A 135 10.43 -1.42 1.61
CA PHE A 135 9.14 -1.81 1.06
C PHE A 135 8.49 -2.97 1.83
N LEU A 136 9.27 -3.96 2.24
CA LEU A 136 8.78 -5.05 3.09
C LEU A 136 8.35 -4.55 4.47
N ILE A 137 9.15 -3.68 5.09
CA ILE A 137 8.82 -3.06 6.38
C ILE A 137 7.51 -2.27 6.28
N TYR A 138 7.33 -1.50 5.20
CA TYR A 138 6.11 -0.74 4.97
C TYR A 138 4.88 -1.65 4.90
N ASN A 139 4.92 -2.68 4.05
CA ASN A 139 3.80 -3.61 3.89
C ASN A 139 3.48 -4.39 5.18
N ALA A 140 4.51 -4.78 5.95
CA ALA A 140 4.31 -5.40 7.26
C ALA A 140 3.66 -4.41 8.25
N SER A 141 4.08 -3.15 8.24
CA SER A 141 3.53 -2.10 9.12
C SER A 141 2.05 -1.85 8.83
N LEU A 142 1.65 -1.82 7.55
CA LEU A 142 0.25 -1.73 7.15
C LEU A 142 -0.59 -2.90 7.69
N LEU A 143 -0.08 -4.12 7.56
CA LEU A 143 -0.75 -5.31 8.05
C LEU A 143 -0.92 -5.26 9.57
N PHE A 144 0.15 -4.98 10.32
CA PHE A 144 0.09 -4.87 11.78
C PHE A 144 -0.80 -3.73 12.25
N LYS A 145 -0.81 -2.60 11.54
CA LYS A 145 -1.72 -1.49 11.82
C LYS A 145 -3.17 -1.93 11.74
N LEU A 146 -3.54 -2.64 10.68
CA LEU A 146 -4.91 -3.13 10.51
C LEU A 146 -5.27 -4.19 11.55
N VAL A 147 -4.41 -5.19 11.78
CA VAL A 147 -4.65 -6.25 12.77
C VAL A 147 -4.84 -5.67 14.17
N ASN A 148 -3.97 -4.74 14.60
CA ASN A 148 -4.11 -4.11 15.92
C ASN A 148 -5.38 -3.26 16.03
N ALA A 149 -5.78 -2.56 14.96
CA ALA A 149 -7.04 -1.81 14.92
C ALA A 149 -8.27 -2.71 15.03
N MET A 150 -8.19 -3.96 14.55
CA MET A 150 -9.27 -4.96 14.66
C MET A 150 -9.33 -5.62 16.05
N MET A 151 -8.19 -5.84 16.70
CA MET A 151 -8.12 -6.54 18.00
C MET A 151 -8.61 -5.67 19.17
N ASP A 152 -8.21 -4.39 19.21
CA ASP A 152 -8.60 -3.46 20.27
C ASP A 152 -8.78 -2.06 19.67
N PRO A 153 -10.02 -1.56 19.52
CA PRO A 153 -10.27 -0.25 18.91
C PRO A 153 -9.64 0.92 19.68
N ILE A 154 -9.50 0.82 21.00
CA ILE A 154 -9.01 1.91 21.86
C ILE A 154 -7.49 1.96 21.79
N LYS A 155 -6.80 0.85 22.08
CA LYS A 155 -5.33 0.78 21.97
C LYS A 155 -4.86 0.83 20.52
N GLY A 156 -5.67 0.28 19.62
CA GLY A 156 -5.45 0.29 18.18
C GLY A 156 -5.42 1.68 17.60
N ALA A 157 -6.19 2.64 18.13
CA ALA A 157 -6.12 4.04 17.70
C ALA A 157 -4.73 4.66 17.97
N THR A 158 -4.16 4.43 19.15
CA THR A 158 -2.82 4.93 19.49
C THR A 158 -1.76 4.27 18.62
N TYR A 159 -1.83 2.94 18.44
CA TYR A 159 -0.92 2.21 17.55
C TYR A 159 -1.03 2.70 16.10
N TYR A 160 -2.25 2.98 15.64
CA TYR A 160 -2.52 3.49 14.30
C TYR A 160 -1.76 4.80 14.03
N PHE A 161 -1.83 5.76 14.95
CA PHE A 161 -1.14 7.05 14.77
C PHE A 161 0.39 6.91 14.84
N SER A 162 0.91 6.14 15.79
CA SER A 162 2.34 5.85 15.89
C SER A 162 2.90 5.21 14.61
N THR A 163 2.20 4.20 14.09
CA THR A 163 2.59 3.53 12.85
C THR A 163 2.41 4.43 11.63
N THR A 164 1.46 5.37 11.65
CA THR A 164 1.32 6.37 10.58
C THR A 164 2.50 7.34 10.53
N ILE A 165 3.02 7.76 11.69
CA ILE A 165 4.24 8.58 11.77
C ILE A 165 5.44 7.81 11.20
N PHE A 166 5.57 6.52 11.56
CA PHE A 166 6.61 5.66 11.02
C PHE A 166 6.48 5.50 9.49
N GLU A 167 5.28 5.28 8.97
CA GLU A 167 5.01 5.18 7.54
C GLU A 167 5.28 6.49 6.79
N ILE A 168 5.04 7.65 7.42
CA ILE A 168 5.43 8.96 6.89
C ILE A 168 6.95 9.00 6.67
N MET A 169 7.73 8.54 7.64
CA MET A 169 9.20 8.47 7.48
C MET A 169 9.59 7.57 6.32
N LEU A 170 8.94 6.40 6.18
CA LEU A 170 9.16 5.51 5.03
C LEU A 170 8.76 6.16 3.70
N GLY A 171 7.65 6.90 3.66
CA GLY A 171 7.21 7.67 2.50
C GLY A 171 8.27 8.66 2.03
N ILE A 172 8.88 9.40 2.96
CA ILE A 172 10.01 10.30 2.67
C ILE A 172 11.19 9.50 2.09
N LEU A 173 11.53 8.34 2.67
CA LEU A 173 12.61 7.50 2.15
C LEU A 173 12.32 6.99 0.73
N PHE A 174 11.07 6.65 0.39
CA PHE A 174 10.69 6.27 -0.98
C PHE A 174 10.72 7.43 -1.98
N CYS A 175 10.70 8.68 -1.51
CA CYS A 175 10.95 9.86 -2.35
C CYS A 175 12.42 10.05 -2.68
N ILE A 176 13.32 9.57 -1.83
CA ILE A 176 14.77 9.67 -2.00
C ILE A 176 15.27 8.48 -2.82
N PHE A 177 14.93 7.27 -2.37
CA PHE A 177 15.43 6.02 -2.94
C PHE A 177 14.53 5.47 -4.04
N ARG A 178 15.13 5.15 -5.18
CA ARG A 178 14.50 4.38 -6.25
C ARG A 178 14.94 2.92 -6.17
N GLU A 179 14.11 2.02 -6.69
CA GLU A 179 14.44 0.59 -6.80
C GLU A 179 15.82 0.33 -7.43
N GLU A 180 16.18 1.12 -8.46
CA GLU A 180 17.42 1.02 -9.22
C GLU A 180 18.66 1.60 -8.50
N ASP A 181 18.47 2.31 -7.38
CA ASP A 181 19.59 2.93 -6.65
C ASP A 181 20.46 1.87 -5.97
N LYS A 182 21.63 1.59 -6.56
CA LYS A 182 22.64 0.67 -6.00
C LYS A 182 23.44 1.24 -4.82
N ARG A 183 23.24 2.51 -4.48
CA ARG A 183 24.02 3.24 -3.44
C ARG A 183 23.97 2.57 -2.06
N PHE A 184 22.92 1.80 -1.78
CA PHE A 184 22.72 1.08 -0.53
C PHE A 184 22.43 -0.41 -0.77
N ALA A 185 23.18 -1.01 -1.69
CA ALA A 185 23.11 -2.43 -1.99
C ALA A 185 24.06 -3.22 -1.06
N LEU A 186 23.51 -4.11 -0.23
CA LEU A 186 24.31 -5.09 0.51
C LEU A 186 24.68 -6.23 -0.43
N LYS A 187 25.96 -6.33 -0.79
CA LYS A 187 26.46 -7.45 -1.61
C LYS A 187 26.34 -8.76 -0.84
N LEU A 188 25.78 -9.77 -1.48
CA LEU A 188 25.80 -11.13 -0.95
C LEU A 188 27.17 -11.73 -1.30
N SER A 189 27.95 -12.17 -0.30
CA SER A 189 29.20 -12.89 -0.59
C SER A 189 28.90 -14.22 -1.28
N LYS A 190 29.87 -14.71 -2.05
CA LYS A 190 29.83 -16.07 -2.60
C LYS A 190 29.79 -17.10 -1.49
#